data_AF-A0A1G1CLE3-F1
#
_entry.id   AF-A0A1G1CLE3-F1
#
_cell.length_a   1.000
_cell.length_b   1.000
_cell.length_c   1.000
_cell.angle_alpha   90.00
_cell.angle_beta   90.00
_cell.angle_gamma   90.00
#
_symmetry.space_group_name_H-M   'P 1'
#
loop_
_entity.id
_entity.type
_entity.pdbx_description
1 polymer ?
#
loop_
_entity_poly.entity_id
_entity_poly.type
_entity_poly.pdbx_seq_one_letter_code
_entity_poly.pdbx_strand_id
1 'polypeptide(L)'
;MDGYHRTDALRQIGAQFIEARLAFGMTDEELFDERVRAAARSAKAVKFPRMITFMFRSYQVSPWSQQGLQLSQILNLAVTSSSTKQPGKNLGLTPETSQATIQWAKQKAMLWNSDVGSLYQQIRCAENSFSEIIGQVRTSQGGGHIGDGVFNPVKFFAMVEELPNNFRLQQLMVSIIKKHNLNTDQVRVVSQALAIIEGNSELIDLLISNPCDLDILSGILGGKVVYVKGKMSYQPKPSLVIDEVASEGGLNEAELLTSYLDDLAPIKTVEEEAGRDDVFQIPNEEAHPEEIEEENNLPTKLRSIQPPSEREDHTYNIPRAPHDYENQIRELQMALEAANRQLALGGGQQVAWYESLATLTPEEREIMKFINIGLLRGVEITQLDAELKRKYRWTGNQLDQRKRSALTKLHLFYDDLIQDEYLKMI
;
A
#
# COMPACT_ATOMS: atom_id res chain seq x y z
N MET A 1 -20.16 -7.79 -21.52
CA MET A 1 -19.55 -8.15 -20.21
C MET A 1 -18.65 -7.03 -19.71
N ASP A 2 -17.76 -6.53 -20.56
CA ASP A 2 -16.87 -5.39 -20.31
C ASP A 2 -16.90 -4.45 -21.53
N GLY A 3 -16.29 -3.27 -21.42
CA GLY A 3 -16.17 -2.30 -22.50
C GLY A 3 -17.10 -1.08 -22.40
N TYR A 4 -17.71 -0.82 -21.23
CA TYR A 4 -18.64 0.30 -21.02
C TYR A 4 -18.11 1.64 -21.59
N HIS A 5 -16.89 2.03 -21.22
CA HIS A 5 -16.29 3.27 -21.71
C HIS A 5 -15.99 3.24 -23.21
N ARG A 6 -15.66 2.07 -23.76
CA ARG A 6 -15.43 1.90 -25.19
C ARG A 6 -16.73 2.00 -25.98
N THR A 7 -17.82 1.43 -25.47
CA THR A 7 -19.15 1.55 -26.06
C THR A 7 -19.63 2.99 -26.06
N ASP A 8 -19.48 3.70 -24.95
CA ASP A 8 -19.86 5.11 -24.87
C ASP A 8 -19.02 5.99 -25.80
N ALA A 9 -17.70 5.79 -25.85
CA ALA A 9 -16.82 6.51 -26.75
C ALA A 9 -17.16 6.24 -28.24
N LEU A 10 -17.40 4.97 -28.61
CA LEU A 10 -17.80 4.59 -29.96
C LEU A 10 -19.15 5.22 -30.35
N ARG A 11 -20.10 5.29 -29.41
CA ARG A 11 -21.39 5.98 -29.62
C ARG A 11 -21.19 7.48 -29.83
N GLN A 12 -20.31 8.13 -29.06
CA GLN A 12 -20.02 9.56 -29.17
C GLN A 12 -19.41 9.94 -30.53
N ILE A 13 -18.57 9.07 -31.11
CA ILE A 13 -18.01 9.29 -32.46
C ILE A 13 -18.94 8.85 -33.59
N GLY A 14 -20.20 8.49 -33.29
CA GLY A 14 -21.19 8.09 -34.28
C GLY A 14 -20.97 6.72 -34.91
N ALA A 15 -20.21 5.82 -34.26
CA ALA A 15 -20.01 4.48 -34.75
C ALA A 15 -21.35 3.73 -34.80
N GLN A 16 -21.73 3.27 -36.00
CA GLN A 16 -22.97 2.52 -36.21
C GLN A 16 -22.88 1.07 -35.76
N PHE A 17 -21.65 0.52 -35.74
CA PHE A 17 -21.38 -0.87 -35.38
C PHE A 17 -20.27 -0.93 -34.34
N ILE A 18 -20.40 -1.88 -33.42
CA ILE A 18 -19.40 -2.18 -32.40
C ILE A 18 -19.04 -3.66 -32.54
N GLU A 19 -17.76 -3.94 -32.73
CA GLU A 19 -17.27 -5.31 -32.69
C GLU A 19 -17.34 -5.83 -31.25
N ALA A 20 -18.02 -6.96 -31.07
CA ALA A 20 -18.19 -7.59 -29.77
C ALA A 20 -17.91 -9.09 -29.89
N ARG A 21 -17.26 -9.64 -28.86
CA ARG A 21 -17.16 -11.09 -28.69
C ARG A 21 -18.35 -11.57 -27.88
N LEU A 22 -19.10 -12.51 -28.47
CA LEU A 22 -20.22 -13.17 -27.81
C LEU A 22 -19.73 -14.44 -27.13
N ALA A 23 -20.10 -14.64 -25.87
CA ALA A 23 -19.96 -15.92 -25.19
C ALA A 23 -21.37 -16.44 -24.90
N PHE A 24 -21.60 -17.71 -25.22
CA PHE A 24 -22.90 -18.38 -25.06
C PHE A 24 -22.83 -19.40 -23.92
N GLY A 25 -23.98 -19.70 -23.31
CA GLY A 25 -24.09 -20.74 -22.28
C GLY A 25 -23.47 -20.39 -20.93
N MET A 26 -23.16 -19.11 -20.69
CA MET A 26 -22.59 -18.63 -19.44
C MET A 26 -23.68 -18.43 -18.39
N THR A 27 -23.46 -18.98 -17.20
CA THR A 27 -24.30 -18.74 -16.02
C THR A 27 -24.07 -17.31 -15.49
N ASP A 28 -25.02 -16.79 -14.70
CA ASP A 28 -24.86 -15.47 -14.07
C ASP A 28 -23.62 -15.42 -13.14
N GLU A 29 -23.32 -16.53 -12.46
CA GLU A 29 -22.14 -16.65 -11.61
C GLU A 29 -20.85 -16.47 -12.42
N GLU A 30 -20.72 -17.21 -13.53
CA GLU A 30 -19.57 -17.10 -14.44
C GLU A 30 -19.46 -15.71 -15.08
N LEU A 31 -20.60 -15.10 -15.41
CA LEU A 31 -20.65 -13.72 -15.91
C LEU A 31 -20.06 -12.74 -14.90
N PHE A 32 -20.41 -12.87 -13.62
CA PHE A 32 -19.85 -12.01 -12.57
C PHE A 32 -18.38 -12.31 -12.31
N ASP A 33 -17.94 -13.56 -12.41
CA ASP A 33 -16.53 -13.92 -12.30
C ASP A 33 -15.67 -13.29 -13.42
N GLU A 34 -16.17 -13.32 -14.65
CA GLU A 34 -15.57 -12.60 -15.79
C GLU A 34 -15.49 -11.10 -15.52
N ARG A 35 -16.54 -10.53 -14.90
CA ARG A 35 -16.53 -9.11 -14.52
C ARG A 35 -15.56 -8.80 -13.39
N VAL A 36 -15.32 -9.71 -12.44
CA VAL A 36 -14.26 -9.54 -11.43
C VAL A 36 -12.89 -9.48 -12.12
N ARG A 37 -12.63 -10.39 -13.06
CA ARG A 37 -11.38 -10.39 -13.86
C ARG A 37 -11.23 -9.13 -14.71
N ALA A 38 -12.30 -8.67 -15.36
CA ALA A 38 -12.32 -7.42 -16.10
C ALA A 38 -12.10 -6.20 -15.17
N ALA A 39 -12.70 -6.19 -13.98
CA ALA A 39 -12.49 -5.15 -12.97
C ALA A 39 -11.04 -5.10 -12.49
N ALA A 40 -10.37 -6.24 -12.35
CA ALA A 40 -8.95 -6.30 -12.01
C ALA A 40 -8.04 -5.61 -13.04
N ARG A 41 -8.49 -5.55 -14.30
CA ARG A 41 -7.85 -4.85 -15.45
C ARG A 41 -8.38 -3.42 -15.69
N SER A 42 -9.40 -2.99 -14.94
CA SER A 42 -9.98 -1.66 -15.08
C SER A 42 -9.03 -0.57 -14.60
N ALA A 43 -9.36 0.69 -14.93
CA ALA A 43 -8.66 1.85 -14.43
C ALA A 43 -8.56 1.83 -12.89
N LYS A 44 -7.38 2.22 -12.39
CA LYS A 44 -7.03 2.28 -10.96
C LYS A 44 -8.10 2.95 -10.08
N ALA A 45 -8.70 4.04 -10.55
CA ALA A 45 -9.71 4.77 -9.79
C ALA A 45 -10.98 3.96 -9.48
N VAL A 46 -11.31 2.94 -10.29
CA VAL A 46 -12.55 2.17 -10.15
C VAL A 46 -12.31 0.68 -9.88
N LYS A 47 -11.05 0.24 -9.88
CA LYS A 47 -10.66 -1.16 -9.74
C LYS A 47 -11.24 -1.79 -8.46
N PHE A 48 -10.90 -1.23 -7.30
CA PHE A 48 -11.34 -1.78 -6.01
C PHE A 48 -12.87 -1.81 -5.87
N PRO A 49 -13.61 -0.70 -6.05
CA PRO A 49 -15.07 -0.74 -5.93
C PRO A 49 -15.75 -1.73 -6.89
N ARG A 50 -15.28 -1.81 -8.14
CA ARG A 50 -15.85 -2.75 -9.12
C ARG A 50 -15.57 -4.21 -8.76
N MET A 51 -14.34 -4.51 -8.32
CA MET A 51 -13.98 -5.87 -7.90
C MET A 51 -14.89 -6.35 -6.77
N ILE A 52 -15.02 -5.57 -5.69
CA ILE A 52 -15.86 -5.90 -4.54
C ILE A 52 -17.33 -6.07 -4.97
N THR A 53 -17.86 -5.15 -5.78
CA THR A 53 -19.23 -5.23 -6.29
C THR A 53 -19.49 -6.53 -7.05
N PHE A 54 -18.60 -6.92 -7.95
CA PHE A 54 -18.78 -8.14 -8.75
C PHE A 54 -18.53 -9.42 -7.95
N MET A 55 -17.64 -9.40 -6.95
CA MET A 55 -17.49 -10.52 -6.01
C MET A 55 -18.78 -10.76 -5.24
N PHE A 56 -19.43 -9.71 -4.71
CA PHE A 56 -20.72 -9.84 -4.04
C PHE A 56 -21.82 -10.36 -4.98
N ARG A 57 -21.86 -9.89 -6.23
CA ARG A 57 -22.86 -10.39 -7.20
C ARG A 57 -22.65 -11.84 -7.60
N SER A 58 -21.39 -12.26 -7.81
CA SER A 58 -21.04 -13.67 -8.03
C SER A 58 -21.45 -14.53 -6.83
N TYR A 59 -21.23 -14.01 -5.63
CA TYR A 59 -21.63 -14.68 -4.39
C TYR A 59 -23.15 -14.79 -4.21
N GLN A 60 -23.92 -13.73 -4.49
CA GLN A 60 -25.38 -13.69 -4.32
C GLN A 60 -26.12 -14.76 -5.13
N VAL A 61 -25.57 -15.17 -6.27
CA VAL A 61 -26.15 -16.24 -7.10
C VAL A 61 -25.65 -17.64 -6.73
N SER A 62 -24.69 -17.74 -5.80
CA SER A 62 -24.14 -19.02 -5.36
C SER A 62 -25.11 -19.76 -4.42
N PRO A 63 -25.00 -21.11 -4.33
CA PRO A 63 -25.77 -21.90 -3.35
C PRO A 63 -25.52 -21.49 -1.90
N TRP A 64 -24.33 -20.95 -1.60
CA TRP A 64 -23.92 -20.58 -0.25
C TRP A 64 -24.61 -19.32 0.26
N SER A 65 -24.95 -18.39 -0.64
CA SER A 65 -25.76 -17.22 -0.29
C SER A 65 -27.18 -17.60 0.07
N GLN A 66 -27.75 -18.59 -0.64
CA GLN A 66 -29.08 -19.12 -0.36
C GLN A 66 -29.16 -19.84 1.00
N GLN A 67 -28.03 -20.34 1.51
CA GLN A 67 -27.91 -20.94 2.84
C GLN A 67 -27.70 -19.90 3.96
N GLY A 68 -27.69 -18.60 3.64
CA GLY A 68 -27.56 -17.53 4.64
C GLY A 68 -26.16 -17.38 5.24
N LEU A 69 -25.14 -17.99 4.62
CA LEU A 69 -23.75 -17.70 4.97
C LEU A 69 -23.41 -16.26 4.57
N GLN A 70 -22.25 -15.75 5.00
CA GLN A 70 -21.67 -14.51 4.46
C GLN A 70 -20.44 -14.86 3.62
N LEU A 71 -20.07 -13.99 2.66
CA LEU A 71 -18.91 -14.25 1.82
C LEU A 71 -17.62 -14.21 2.65
N SER A 72 -17.51 -13.31 3.63
CA SER A 72 -16.36 -13.30 4.55
C SER A 72 -16.24 -14.59 5.37
N GLN A 73 -17.36 -15.18 5.81
CA GLN A 73 -17.36 -16.43 6.57
C GLN A 73 -16.84 -17.59 5.71
N ILE A 74 -17.30 -17.68 4.46
CA ILE A 74 -16.87 -18.70 3.49
C ILE A 74 -15.37 -18.59 3.21
N LEU A 75 -14.88 -17.37 2.98
CA LEU A 75 -13.45 -17.12 2.77
C LEU A 75 -12.65 -17.45 4.03
N ASN A 76 -13.15 -17.11 5.23
CA ASN A 76 -12.50 -17.43 6.49
C ASN A 76 -12.36 -18.95 6.71
N LEU A 77 -13.39 -19.74 6.38
CA LEU A 77 -13.32 -21.20 6.44
C LEU A 77 -12.16 -21.74 5.59
N ALA A 78 -11.96 -21.18 4.41
CA ALA A 78 -10.86 -21.58 3.53
C ALA A 78 -9.49 -21.16 4.09
N VAL A 79 -9.38 -19.96 4.68
CA VAL A 79 -8.16 -19.48 5.35
C VAL A 79 -7.78 -20.38 6.53
N THR A 80 -8.73 -20.76 7.38
CA THR A 80 -8.48 -21.54 8.61
C THR A 80 -8.59 -23.06 8.43
N SER A 81 -8.78 -23.53 7.18
CA SER A 81 -9.02 -24.95 6.88
C SER A 81 -7.86 -25.87 7.31
N SER A 82 -6.63 -25.38 7.31
CA SER A 82 -5.44 -26.16 7.71
C SER A 82 -5.22 -26.24 9.21
N SER A 83 -5.71 -25.25 9.97
CA SER A 83 -5.50 -25.15 11.43
C SER A 83 -6.66 -25.69 12.26
N THR A 84 -7.82 -25.94 11.64
CA THR A 84 -9.05 -26.31 12.34
C THR A 84 -9.40 -27.78 12.11
N LYS A 85 -9.56 -28.56 13.19
CA LYS A 85 -9.93 -30.00 13.10
C LYS A 85 -11.32 -30.23 12.51
N GLN A 86 -12.26 -29.31 12.73
CA GLN A 86 -13.64 -29.36 12.21
C GLN A 86 -14.04 -27.98 11.66
N PRO A 87 -13.60 -27.62 10.45
CA PRO A 87 -14.01 -26.37 9.81
C PRO A 87 -15.54 -26.31 9.66
N GLY A 88 -16.17 -25.17 9.91
CA GLY A 88 -17.61 -24.98 9.69
C GLY A 88 -18.53 -25.41 10.85
N LYS A 89 -18.00 -26.04 11.90
CA LYS A 89 -18.78 -26.46 13.08
C LYS A 89 -19.56 -25.30 13.72
N ASN A 90 -18.90 -24.16 13.89
CA ASN A 90 -19.51 -22.97 14.50
C ASN A 90 -20.58 -22.31 13.61
N LEU A 91 -20.62 -22.70 12.33
CA LEU A 91 -21.62 -22.24 11.36
C LEU A 91 -22.72 -23.30 11.14
N GLY A 92 -22.74 -24.38 11.93
CA GLY A 92 -23.73 -25.46 11.80
C GLY A 92 -23.58 -26.30 10.53
N LEU A 93 -22.44 -26.23 9.84
CA LEU A 93 -22.22 -26.94 8.58
C LEU A 93 -21.81 -28.40 8.85
N THR A 94 -22.30 -29.32 8.00
CA THR A 94 -21.78 -30.68 7.96
C THR A 94 -20.34 -30.70 7.42
N PRO A 95 -19.53 -31.73 7.71
CA PRO A 95 -18.19 -31.85 7.16
C PRO A 95 -18.14 -31.76 5.63
N GLU A 96 -19.11 -32.38 4.95
CA GLU A 96 -19.22 -32.38 3.49
C GLU A 96 -19.53 -30.99 2.96
N THR A 97 -20.49 -30.30 3.58
CA THR A 97 -20.91 -28.94 3.20
C THR A 97 -19.77 -27.95 3.43
N SER A 98 -19.09 -28.07 4.57
CA SER A 98 -17.92 -27.27 4.91
C SER A 98 -16.79 -27.46 3.90
N GLN A 99 -16.48 -28.71 3.54
CA GLN A 99 -15.45 -29.00 2.54
C GLN A 99 -15.82 -28.45 1.17
N ALA A 100 -17.07 -28.61 0.72
CA ALA A 100 -17.54 -28.04 -0.54
C ALA A 100 -17.45 -26.51 -0.56
N THR A 101 -17.80 -25.86 0.56
CA THR A 101 -17.67 -24.40 0.75
C THR A 101 -16.22 -23.94 0.65
N ILE A 102 -15.30 -24.66 1.30
CA ILE A 102 -13.85 -24.37 1.25
C ILE A 102 -13.31 -24.51 -0.18
N GLN A 103 -13.72 -25.56 -0.91
CA GLN A 103 -13.29 -25.75 -2.29
C GLN A 103 -13.81 -24.65 -3.21
N TRP A 104 -15.08 -24.28 -3.08
CA TRP A 104 -15.65 -23.15 -3.83
C TRP A 104 -14.86 -21.86 -3.59
N ALA A 105 -14.57 -21.52 -2.32
CA ALA A 105 -13.79 -20.33 -1.98
C ALA A 105 -12.38 -20.33 -2.61
N LYS A 106 -11.70 -21.49 -2.59
CA LYS A 106 -10.38 -21.65 -3.22
C LYS A 106 -10.43 -21.51 -4.74
N GLN A 107 -11.44 -22.10 -5.38
CA GLN A 107 -11.66 -21.99 -6.82
C GLN A 107 -11.93 -20.54 -7.23
N LYS A 108 -12.79 -19.83 -6.49
CA LYS A 108 -13.05 -18.40 -6.71
C LYS A 108 -11.80 -17.55 -6.54
N ALA A 109 -11.01 -17.80 -5.50
CA ALA A 109 -9.76 -17.09 -5.29
C ALA A 109 -8.79 -17.25 -6.47
N MET A 110 -8.62 -18.48 -6.96
CA MET A 110 -7.83 -18.76 -8.15
C MET A 110 -8.39 -18.04 -9.40
N LEU A 111 -9.71 -18.11 -9.62
CA LEU A 111 -10.37 -17.51 -10.78
C LEU A 111 -10.30 -15.97 -10.76
N TRP A 112 -10.42 -15.36 -9.59
CA TRP A 112 -10.31 -13.92 -9.38
C TRP A 112 -8.85 -13.44 -9.30
N ASN A 113 -7.89 -14.36 -9.43
CA ASN A 113 -6.45 -14.08 -9.41
C ASN A 113 -6.00 -13.34 -8.13
N SER A 114 -6.45 -13.82 -6.97
CA SER A 114 -6.09 -13.30 -5.65
C SER A 114 -5.94 -14.43 -4.65
N ASP A 115 -5.12 -14.26 -3.61
CA ASP A 115 -5.08 -15.22 -2.52
C ASP A 115 -6.33 -15.11 -1.64
N VAL A 116 -6.72 -16.24 -1.03
CA VAL A 116 -7.92 -16.34 -0.20
C VAL A 116 -7.85 -15.38 1.01
N GLY A 117 -6.67 -15.18 1.59
CA GLY A 117 -6.49 -14.32 2.76
C GLY A 117 -6.72 -12.84 2.45
N SER A 118 -6.20 -12.37 1.32
CA SER A 118 -6.43 -11.02 0.81
C SER A 118 -7.90 -10.80 0.45
N LEU A 119 -8.54 -11.77 -0.20
CA LEU A 119 -9.98 -11.70 -0.47
C LEU A 119 -10.79 -11.66 0.82
N TYR A 120 -10.46 -12.51 1.80
CA TYR A 120 -11.11 -12.50 3.10
C TYR A 120 -11.03 -11.12 3.75
N GLN A 121 -9.85 -10.50 3.81
CA GLN A 121 -9.69 -9.16 4.40
C GLN A 121 -10.48 -8.09 3.65
N GLN A 122 -10.42 -8.11 2.33
CA GLN A 122 -11.16 -7.17 1.47
C GLN A 122 -12.67 -7.27 1.68
N ILE A 123 -13.21 -8.49 1.63
CA ILE A 123 -14.64 -8.74 1.80
C ILE A 123 -15.09 -8.48 3.23
N ARG A 124 -14.33 -8.91 4.24
CA ARG A 124 -14.64 -8.64 5.65
C ARG A 124 -14.79 -7.14 5.91
N CYS A 125 -13.86 -6.33 5.40
CA CYS A 125 -13.97 -4.88 5.53
C CYS A 125 -15.14 -4.33 4.70
N ALA A 126 -15.39 -4.85 3.49
CA ALA A 126 -16.53 -4.41 2.69
C ALA A 126 -17.88 -4.69 3.37
N GLU A 127 -18.07 -5.87 3.96
CA GLU A 127 -19.30 -6.27 4.67
C GLU A 127 -19.55 -5.45 5.95
N ASN A 128 -18.48 -4.99 6.62
CA ASN A 128 -18.57 -4.13 7.81
C ASN A 128 -18.60 -2.61 7.47
N SER A 129 -18.77 -2.28 6.19
CA SER A 129 -18.82 -0.91 5.68
C SER A 129 -20.12 -0.66 4.91
N PHE A 130 -20.51 0.61 4.76
CA PHE A 130 -21.66 0.98 3.94
C PHE A 130 -21.25 1.17 2.47
N SER A 131 -22.15 0.84 1.54
CA SER A 131 -21.83 0.66 0.12
C SER A 131 -21.19 1.88 -0.56
N GLU A 132 -21.58 3.08 -0.15
CA GLU A 132 -21.18 4.35 -0.72
C GLU A 132 -19.71 4.67 -0.44
N ILE A 133 -19.16 4.16 0.67
CA ILE A 133 -17.75 4.38 1.02
C ILE A 133 -16.81 3.56 0.13
N ILE A 134 -17.23 2.35 -0.24
CA ILE A 134 -16.49 1.46 -1.13
C ILE A 134 -16.32 2.17 -2.48
N GLY A 135 -17.37 2.85 -2.96
CA GLY A 135 -17.36 3.68 -4.16
C GLY A 135 -16.37 4.85 -4.14
N GLN A 136 -15.85 5.23 -2.97
CA GLN A 136 -14.85 6.29 -2.80
C GLN A 136 -13.42 5.78 -2.71
N VAL A 137 -13.21 4.47 -2.56
CA VAL A 137 -11.86 3.89 -2.46
C VAL A 137 -11.16 3.95 -3.82
N ARG A 138 -9.92 4.43 -3.85
CA ARG A 138 -9.10 4.57 -5.06
C ARG A 138 -7.79 3.80 -4.91
N THR A 139 -7.44 2.93 -5.86
CA THR A 139 -6.13 2.26 -5.84
C THR A 139 -5.09 3.21 -6.45
N SER A 140 -4.47 4.07 -5.64
CA SER A 140 -3.38 4.93 -6.12
C SER A 140 -2.14 4.10 -6.48
N GLN A 141 -1.51 4.38 -7.62
CA GLN A 141 -0.13 3.97 -7.89
C GLN A 141 0.52 5.00 -8.83
N GLY A 142 1.53 5.70 -8.31
CA GLY A 142 2.46 6.53 -9.07
C GLY A 142 2.09 8.02 -9.07
N GLY A 143 2.82 8.81 -8.27
CA GLY A 143 2.80 10.28 -8.32
C GLY A 143 2.22 10.97 -7.10
N GLY A 144 1.43 10.25 -6.28
CA GLY A 144 0.91 10.85 -5.06
C GLY A 144 1.90 10.80 -3.92
N HIS A 145 2.25 11.96 -3.36
CA HIS A 145 3.15 12.04 -2.24
C HIS A 145 2.54 11.34 -1.01
N ILE A 146 3.39 10.93 -0.08
CA ILE A 146 2.94 10.56 1.28
C ILE A 146 2.18 11.77 1.82
N GLY A 147 0.88 11.60 2.06
CA GLY A 147 -0.02 12.73 2.23
C GLY A 147 -1.26 12.53 1.36
N ASP A 148 -1.30 13.14 0.18
CA ASP A 148 -2.32 13.16 -0.90
C ASP A 148 -3.84 13.01 -0.64
N GLY A 149 -4.32 12.64 0.55
CA GLY A 149 -5.72 12.71 0.95
C GLY A 149 -6.57 11.63 0.28
N VAL A 150 -5.94 10.86 -0.63
CA VAL A 150 -6.57 9.76 -1.35
C VAL A 150 -6.97 8.68 -0.35
N PHE A 151 -8.26 8.38 -0.35
CA PHE A 151 -8.82 7.26 0.39
C PHE A 151 -8.56 5.97 -0.38
N ASN A 152 -7.47 5.29 -0.05
CA ASN A 152 -7.02 4.07 -0.71
C ASN A 152 -7.42 2.80 0.08
N PRO A 153 -7.26 1.58 -0.48
CA PRO A 153 -7.68 0.35 0.20
C PRO A 153 -7.04 0.16 1.58
N VAL A 154 -5.78 0.56 1.75
CA VAL A 154 -5.07 0.38 3.03
C VAL A 154 -5.66 1.29 4.12
N LYS A 155 -5.96 2.56 3.78
CA LYS A 155 -6.68 3.48 4.69
C LYS A 155 -8.10 3.00 4.95
N PHE A 156 -8.78 2.46 3.93
CA PHE A 156 -10.12 1.87 4.08
C PHE A 156 -10.11 0.70 5.10
N PHE A 157 -9.15 -0.24 4.99
CA PHE A 157 -9.04 -1.33 5.97
C PHE A 157 -8.71 -0.81 7.36
N ALA A 158 -7.73 0.08 7.49
CA ALA A 158 -7.34 0.66 8.78
C ALA A 158 -8.49 1.38 9.49
N MET A 159 -9.40 2.00 8.73
CA MET A 159 -10.60 2.64 9.28
C MET A 159 -11.68 1.63 9.65
N VAL A 160 -12.06 0.74 8.73
CA VAL A 160 -13.19 -0.19 8.96
C VAL A 160 -12.89 -1.22 10.05
N GLU A 161 -11.63 -1.65 10.19
CA GLU A 161 -11.23 -2.58 11.25
C GLU A 161 -11.47 -2.02 12.66
N GLU A 162 -11.29 -0.71 12.83
CA GLU A 162 -11.45 -0.03 14.13
C GLU A 162 -12.88 0.49 14.33
N LEU A 163 -13.62 0.72 13.24
CA LEU A 163 -15.00 1.25 13.25
C LEU A 163 -16.00 0.30 12.56
N PRO A 164 -16.06 -1.00 12.89
CA PRO A 164 -16.93 -1.94 12.18
C PRO A 164 -18.41 -1.60 12.40
N ASN A 165 -19.20 -1.56 11.32
CA ASN A 165 -20.64 -1.26 11.34
C ASN A 165 -21.04 0.12 11.92
N ASN A 166 -20.07 0.99 12.24
CA ASN A 166 -20.33 2.35 12.68
C ASN A 166 -20.28 3.34 11.51
N PHE A 167 -21.33 3.33 10.68
CA PHE A 167 -21.34 4.07 9.42
C PHE A 167 -21.23 5.59 9.62
N ARG A 168 -21.76 6.13 10.73
CA ARG A 168 -21.64 7.56 11.08
C ARG A 168 -20.17 7.94 11.28
N LEU A 169 -19.45 7.19 12.12
CA LEU A 169 -18.04 7.47 12.37
C LEU A 169 -17.17 7.17 11.14
N GLN A 170 -17.50 6.15 10.33
CA GLN A 170 -16.82 5.90 9.06
C GLN A 170 -16.97 7.08 8.07
N GLN A 171 -18.17 7.65 7.93
CA GLN A 171 -18.40 8.84 7.09
C GLN A 171 -17.58 10.04 7.57
N LEU A 172 -17.57 10.26 8.89
CA LEU A 172 -16.78 11.31 9.50
C LEU A 172 -15.29 11.09 9.23
N MET A 173 -14.81 9.86 9.43
CA MET A 173 -13.40 9.54 9.27
C MET A 173 -12.92 9.73 7.82
N VAL A 174 -13.74 9.41 6.81
CA VAL A 174 -13.41 9.73 5.41
C VAL A 174 -13.24 11.23 5.19
N SER A 175 -14.07 12.04 5.85
CA SER A 175 -13.98 13.51 5.77
C SER A 175 -12.68 14.00 6.42
N ILE A 176 -12.30 13.44 7.58
CA ILE A 176 -11.04 13.73 8.26
C ILE A 176 -9.84 13.31 7.38
N ILE A 177 -9.85 12.11 6.80
CA ILE A 177 -8.78 11.61 5.93
C ILE A 177 -8.51 12.56 4.76
N LYS A 178 -9.58 13.02 4.09
CA LYS A 178 -9.46 13.92 2.94
C LYS A 178 -9.00 15.31 3.35
N LYS A 179 -9.54 15.85 4.45
CA LYS A 179 -9.24 17.20 4.93
C LYS A 179 -7.82 17.32 5.49
N HIS A 180 -7.37 16.32 6.25
CA HIS A 180 -6.10 16.36 7.00
C HIS A 180 -5.01 15.47 6.40
N ASN A 181 -5.26 14.90 5.21
CA ASN A 181 -4.23 14.20 4.47
C ASN A 181 -3.65 12.97 5.18
N LEU A 182 -4.45 12.32 6.04
CA LEU A 182 -3.96 11.32 6.99
C LEU A 182 -3.31 10.12 6.28
N ASN A 183 -2.14 9.71 6.77
CA ASN A 183 -1.52 8.45 6.37
C ASN A 183 -2.19 7.24 7.06
N THR A 184 -1.89 6.02 6.63
CA THR A 184 -2.54 4.80 7.15
C THR A 184 -2.44 4.64 8.67
N ASP A 185 -1.28 4.93 9.26
CA ASP A 185 -1.05 4.75 10.69
C ASP A 185 -1.87 5.77 11.49
N GLN A 186 -1.89 7.03 11.04
CA GLN A 186 -2.76 8.07 11.58
C GLN A 186 -4.24 7.70 11.44
N VAL A 187 -4.65 7.12 10.30
CA VAL A 187 -6.03 6.65 10.13
C VAL A 187 -6.40 5.64 11.21
N ARG A 188 -5.52 4.68 11.50
CA ARG A 188 -5.79 3.68 12.54
C ARG A 188 -5.92 4.31 13.92
N VAL A 189 -4.97 5.17 14.30
CA VAL A 189 -4.95 5.84 15.62
C VAL A 189 -6.16 6.74 15.82
N VAL A 190 -6.51 7.55 14.82
CA VAL A 190 -7.68 8.44 14.89
C VAL A 190 -8.99 7.64 14.90
N SER A 191 -9.07 6.55 14.14
CA SER A 191 -10.25 5.67 14.16
C SER A 191 -10.46 5.02 15.53
N GLN A 192 -9.37 4.60 16.20
CA GLN A 192 -9.41 4.09 17.57
C GLN A 192 -9.87 5.15 18.56
N ALA A 193 -9.32 6.36 18.46
CA ALA A 193 -9.75 7.47 19.30
C ALA A 193 -11.24 7.77 19.12
N LEU A 194 -11.72 7.85 17.87
CA LEU A 194 -13.13 8.05 17.54
C LEU A 194 -14.05 6.98 18.12
N ALA A 195 -13.62 5.72 18.11
CA ALA A 195 -14.38 4.61 18.69
C ALA A 195 -14.59 4.77 20.20
N ILE A 196 -13.60 5.31 20.93
CA ILE A 196 -13.67 5.53 22.38
C ILE A 196 -14.61 6.70 22.71
N ILE A 197 -14.57 7.77 21.91
CA ILE A 197 -15.29 9.02 22.19
C ILE A 197 -16.65 9.12 21.47
N GLU A 198 -17.20 8.01 20.94
CA GLU A 198 -18.38 8.00 20.07
C GLU A 198 -19.58 8.83 20.59
N GLY A 199 -19.75 8.89 21.91
CA GLY A 199 -20.83 9.63 22.59
C GLY A 199 -20.48 11.04 23.07
N ASN A 200 -19.23 11.50 22.91
CA ASN A 200 -18.79 12.81 23.39
C ASN A 200 -18.56 13.77 22.21
N SER A 201 -19.57 14.60 21.91
CA SER A 201 -19.53 15.53 20.78
C SER A 201 -18.40 16.55 20.86
N GLU A 202 -18.09 17.05 22.06
CA GLU A 202 -17.04 18.05 22.25
C GLU A 202 -15.65 17.48 21.93
N LEU A 203 -15.37 16.27 22.41
CA LEU A 203 -14.11 15.58 22.08
C LEU A 203 -14.03 15.18 20.61
N ILE A 204 -15.16 14.83 19.98
CA ILE A 204 -15.23 14.56 18.54
C ILE A 204 -14.87 15.82 17.75
N ASP A 205 -15.46 16.97 18.07
CA ASP A 205 -15.18 18.24 17.39
C ASP A 205 -13.73 18.69 17.57
N LEU A 206 -13.17 18.48 18.78
CA LEU A 206 -11.77 18.71 19.07
C LEU A 206 -10.85 17.82 18.22
N LEU A 207 -11.16 16.52 18.13
CA LEU A 207 -10.40 15.56 17.33
C LEU A 207 -10.52 15.80 15.82
N ILE A 208 -11.69 16.23 15.33
CA ILE A 208 -11.89 16.62 13.92
C ILE A 208 -11.03 17.84 13.58
N SER A 209 -10.90 18.78 14.51
CA SER A 209 -10.12 20.00 14.30
C SER A 209 -8.62 19.71 14.30
N ASN A 210 -8.16 18.80 15.17
CA ASN A 210 -6.75 18.50 15.39
C ASN A 210 -6.47 16.98 15.42
N PRO A 211 -6.66 16.25 14.31
CA PRO A 211 -6.63 14.77 14.30
C PRO A 211 -5.23 14.17 14.44
N CYS A 212 -4.17 14.98 14.51
CA CYS A 212 -2.79 14.51 14.71
C CYS A 212 -2.16 15.10 15.97
N ASP A 213 -2.95 15.81 16.79
CA ASP A 213 -2.48 16.35 18.04
C ASP A 213 -2.24 15.21 19.03
N LEU A 214 -0.99 15.15 19.48
CA LEU A 214 -0.48 14.13 20.33
C LEU A 214 -1.08 14.17 21.73
N ASP A 215 -1.30 15.37 22.27
CA ASP A 215 -1.81 15.54 23.62
C ASP A 215 -3.30 15.17 23.65
N ILE A 216 -4.05 15.56 22.63
CA ILE A 216 -5.45 15.14 22.44
C ILE A 216 -5.54 13.63 22.32
N LEU A 217 -4.75 13.02 21.44
CA LEU A 217 -4.80 11.58 21.20
C LEU A 217 -4.26 10.77 22.37
N SER A 218 -3.23 11.25 23.05
CA SER A 218 -2.70 10.65 24.28
C SER A 218 -3.74 10.73 25.40
N GLY A 219 -4.42 11.87 25.56
CA GLY A 219 -5.51 12.04 26.51
C GLY A 219 -6.65 11.05 26.27
N ILE A 220 -7.11 10.93 25.02
CA ILE A 220 -8.19 10.01 24.65
C ILE A 220 -7.77 8.55 24.81
N LEU A 221 -6.55 8.19 24.41
CA LEU A 221 -6.06 6.81 24.42
C LEU A 221 -5.37 6.41 25.74
N GLY A 222 -5.39 7.29 26.75
CA GLY A 222 -4.85 7.05 28.09
C GLY A 222 -3.33 6.89 28.12
N GLY A 223 -2.58 7.77 27.46
CA GLY A 223 -1.10 7.82 27.50
C GLY A 223 -0.38 6.84 26.57
N LYS A 224 -1.08 6.18 25.64
CA LYS A 224 -0.56 5.01 24.88
C LYS A 224 -0.13 5.31 23.44
N VAL A 225 -0.10 6.57 23.05
CA VAL A 225 0.37 6.97 21.71
C VAL A 225 1.86 7.25 21.76
N VAL A 226 2.64 6.47 21.02
CA VAL A 226 4.10 6.69 20.93
C VAL A 226 4.45 7.10 19.50
N TYR A 227 5.07 8.27 19.37
CA TYR A 227 5.74 8.67 18.13
C TYR A 227 7.17 8.15 18.13
N VAL A 228 7.49 7.30 17.17
CA VAL A 228 8.87 6.90 16.92
C VAL A 228 9.23 7.27 15.48
N LYS A 229 10.18 8.20 15.31
CA LYS A 229 10.76 8.60 14.01
C LYS A 229 9.71 8.96 12.94
N GLY A 230 8.74 9.83 13.27
CA GLY A 230 7.74 10.30 12.32
C GLY A 230 6.64 9.27 11.96
N LYS A 231 6.58 8.14 12.68
CA LYS A 231 5.46 7.20 12.62
C LYS A 231 4.72 7.19 13.97
N MET A 232 3.41 7.38 13.88
CA MET A 232 2.49 7.33 15.00
C MET A 232 2.13 5.85 15.22
N SER A 233 2.44 5.29 16.37
CA SER A 233 2.15 3.88 16.66
C SER A 233 1.46 3.74 18.02
N TYR A 234 0.46 2.87 18.06
CA TYR A 234 -0.22 2.45 19.28
C TYR A 234 0.29 1.07 19.68
N GLN A 235 0.70 0.90 20.94
CA GLN A 235 1.01 -0.42 21.49
C GLN A 235 -0.14 -0.88 22.40
N PRO A 236 -0.92 -1.91 22.04
CA PRO A 236 -1.80 -2.55 22.98
C PRO A 236 -0.97 -3.26 24.07
N LYS A 237 -1.39 -3.19 25.34
CA LYS A 237 -0.74 -3.93 26.44
C LYS A 237 -0.61 -5.42 26.08
N PRO A 238 0.48 -6.11 26.47
CA PRO A 238 0.48 -7.57 26.51
C PRO A 238 -0.67 -8.03 27.42
N SER A 239 -1.34 -9.09 27.03
CA SER A 239 -2.41 -9.74 27.80
C SER A 239 -1.99 -9.90 29.26
N LEU A 240 -2.52 -9.03 30.13
CA LEU A 240 -2.40 -9.21 31.57
C LEU A 240 -3.33 -10.36 31.92
N VAL A 241 -2.75 -11.51 32.26
CA VAL A 241 -3.43 -12.49 33.10
C VAL A 241 -3.65 -11.78 34.43
N ILE A 242 -4.89 -11.40 34.71
CA ILE A 242 -5.28 -10.90 36.02
C ILE A 242 -5.43 -12.13 36.90
N ASP A 243 -4.41 -12.43 37.70
CA ASP A 243 -4.66 -13.13 38.96
C ASP A 243 -5.44 -12.15 39.85
N GLU A 244 -6.65 -12.54 40.22
CA GLU A 244 -7.48 -11.81 41.18
C GLU A 244 -6.69 -11.54 42.45
N VAL A 245 -6.37 -10.27 42.70
CA VAL A 245 -6.10 -9.79 44.04
C VAL A 245 -7.18 -8.77 44.35
N ALA A 246 -8.12 -9.22 45.18
CA ALA A 246 -9.12 -8.37 45.81
C ALA A 246 -8.44 -7.23 46.57
N SER A 247 -8.75 -5.99 46.22
CA SER A 247 -8.67 -4.89 47.19
C SER A 247 -9.82 -3.92 46.93
N GLU A 248 -10.65 -3.80 47.95
CA GLU A 248 -11.79 -2.91 48.08
C GLU A 248 -11.36 -1.44 47.86
N GLY A 249 -12.10 -0.72 47.02
CA GLY A 249 -11.91 0.72 46.80
C GLY A 249 -12.20 1.12 45.36
N GLY A 250 -13.49 1.19 45.00
CA GLY A 250 -13.91 1.67 43.69
C GLY A 250 -13.62 3.15 43.53
N LEU A 251 -12.71 3.49 42.62
CA LEU A 251 -12.60 4.83 42.04
C LEU A 251 -13.12 4.76 40.61
N ASN A 252 -14.05 5.65 40.30
CA ASN A 252 -14.75 5.71 39.03
C ASN A 252 -13.82 6.34 37.97
N GLU A 253 -13.55 5.65 36.86
CA GLU A 253 -12.64 6.12 35.79
C GLU A 253 -13.04 7.48 35.22
N ALA A 254 -14.33 7.85 35.32
CA ALA A 254 -14.83 9.15 34.91
C ALA A 254 -14.32 10.31 35.79
N GLU A 255 -14.11 10.11 37.10
CA GLU A 255 -13.65 11.18 38.02
C GLU A 255 -12.14 11.47 37.88
N LEU A 256 -11.37 10.45 37.48
CA LEU A 256 -9.93 10.56 37.20
C LEU A 256 -9.64 11.39 35.93
N LEU A 257 -10.57 11.37 34.97
CA LEU A 257 -10.48 12.15 33.73
C LEU A 257 -10.86 13.63 33.95
N THR A 258 -11.83 13.91 34.81
CA THR A 258 -12.20 15.30 35.16
C THR A 258 -11.10 16.00 35.95
N SER A 259 -10.45 15.30 36.91
CA SER A 259 -9.39 15.92 37.70
C SER A 259 -8.13 16.26 36.89
N TYR A 260 -7.85 15.51 35.82
CA TYR A 260 -6.69 15.76 34.96
C TYR A 260 -6.91 16.92 33.97
N LEU A 261 -8.18 17.23 33.65
CA LEU A 261 -8.55 18.35 32.77
C LEU A 261 -8.67 19.68 33.53
N ASP A 262 -9.02 19.65 34.82
CA ASP A 262 -9.03 20.84 35.68
C ASP A 262 -7.61 21.40 35.93
N ASP A 263 -6.57 20.57 35.86
CA ASP A 263 -5.16 20.97 35.98
C ASP A 263 -4.61 21.68 34.72
N LEU A 264 -5.38 21.77 33.63
CA LEU A 264 -4.98 22.41 32.37
C LEU A 264 -5.55 23.83 32.16
N ALA A 265 -6.10 24.47 33.21
CA ALA A 265 -6.45 25.90 33.17
C ALA A 265 -5.20 26.81 33.16
N PRO A 266 -5.26 27.99 32.50
CA PRO A 266 -4.10 28.60 31.86
C PRO A 266 -3.11 29.22 32.84
N ILE A 267 -1.82 29.00 32.58
CA ILE A 267 -0.72 29.73 33.22
C ILE A 267 -0.89 31.21 32.86
N LYS A 268 -1.08 32.03 33.90
CA LYS A 268 -1.15 33.49 33.84
C LYS A 268 0.07 34.05 33.11
N THR A 269 -0.18 34.90 32.11
CA THR A 269 0.80 35.80 31.51
C THR A 269 1.40 36.71 32.59
N VAL A 270 2.71 36.65 32.77
CA VAL A 270 3.47 37.65 33.52
C VAL A 270 3.82 38.78 32.57
N GLU A 271 3.39 39.98 32.96
CA GLU A 271 3.76 41.27 32.38
C GLU A 271 5.27 41.49 32.47
N GLU A 272 5.89 41.98 31.39
CA GLU A 272 7.10 42.81 31.50
C GLU A 272 7.04 43.89 30.41
N GLU A 273 6.71 45.10 30.85
CA GLU A 273 6.89 46.34 30.10
C GLU A 273 8.33 46.87 30.25
N ALA A 274 8.73 47.59 29.21
CA ALA A 274 9.66 48.73 29.18
C ALA A 274 11.16 48.48 28.91
N GLY A 275 11.57 48.85 27.68
CA GLY A 275 12.38 50.06 27.55
C GLY A 275 13.43 50.09 26.43
N ARG A 276 13.26 51.09 25.54
CA ARG A 276 14.25 51.85 24.74
C ARG A 276 14.76 51.21 23.43
N ASP A 277 14.31 51.74 22.30
CA ASP A 277 14.83 52.91 21.55
C ASP A 277 16.11 52.54 20.78
N ASP A 278 15.96 52.33 19.47
CA ASP A 278 16.86 52.99 18.52
C ASP A 278 16.19 53.11 17.14
N VAL A 279 16.15 54.38 16.73
CA VAL A 279 15.76 54.94 15.45
C VAL A 279 16.74 54.48 14.38
N PHE A 280 16.29 53.98 13.21
CA PHE A 280 16.98 54.29 11.95
C PHE A 280 16.05 54.23 10.74
N GLN A 281 16.33 55.15 9.82
CA GLN A 281 15.48 55.72 8.79
C GLN A 281 15.26 54.84 7.56
N ILE A 282 14.08 54.99 6.97
CA ILE A 282 13.76 54.64 5.57
C ILE A 282 14.31 55.75 4.66
N PRO A 283 14.80 55.40 3.45
CA PRO A 283 14.59 56.27 2.30
C PRO A 283 13.68 55.61 1.25
N ASN A 284 12.66 56.37 0.87
CA ASN A 284 11.89 56.27 -0.37
C ASN A 284 12.82 56.27 -1.59
N GLU A 285 12.45 55.53 -2.63
CA GLU A 285 12.51 56.06 -4.00
C GLU A 285 11.46 55.37 -4.88
N GLU A 286 10.70 56.22 -5.58
CA GLU A 286 9.61 55.91 -6.50
C GLU A 286 10.10 55.68 -7.94
N ALA A 287 9.21 55.08 -8.76
CA ALA A 287 9.06 55.23 -10.22
C ALA A 287 10.12 54.58 -11.13
N HIS A 288 9.82 53.99 -12.29
CA HIS A 288 8.62 53.72 -13.09
C HIS A 288 9.01 52.63 -14.16
N PRO A 289 8.07 52.09 -14.97
CA PRO A 289 8.27 50.92 -15.81
C PRO A 289 8.67 51.26 -17.25
N GLU A 290 9.34 50.31 -17.94
CA GLU A 290 9.41 50.28 -19.40
C GLU A 290 9.13 48.85 -19.91
N GLU A 291 8.08 48.74 -20.72
CA GLU A 291 7.84 47.72 -21.75
C GLU A 291 8.94 47.78 -22.82
N ILE A 292 9.27 46.68 -23.54
CA ILE A 292 9.46 46.59 -25.01
C ILE A 292 9.56 45.09 -25.43
N GLU A 293 8.63 44.67 -26.32
CA GLU A 293 8.68 43.76 -27.52
C GLU A 293 9.42 42.40 -27.50
N GLU A 294 8.77 41.27 -27.77
CA GLU A 294 8.42 40.66 -29.09
C GLU A 294 9.61 40.25 -29.99
N GLU A 295 9.78 38.93 -30.22
CA GLU A 295 9.82 38.25 -31.54
C GLU A 295 10.62 36.93 -31.58
N ASN A 296 9.94 35.88 -32.07
CA ASN A 296 10.37 34.90 -33.08
C ASN A 296 11.78 34.28 -33.03
N ASN A 297 11.84 32.94 -32.90
CA ASN A 297 12.26 32.05 -34.01
C ASN A 297 12.41 30.57 -33.58
N LEU A 298 11.60 29.71 -34.20
CA LEU A 298 11.90 28.30 -34.55
C LEU A 298 12.39 28.31 -36.02
N PRO A 299 13.26 27.40 -36.49
CA PRO A 299 12.78 26.04 -36.83
C PRO A 299 13.80 24.88 -36.79
N THR A 300 13.24 23.69 -36.51
CA THR A 300 13.38 22.38 -37.17
C THR A 300 14.70 21.97 -37.86
N LYS A 301 15.23 20.78 -37.50
CA LYS A 301 15.82 19.84 -38.48
C LYS A 301 15.77 18.37 -38.02
N LEU A 302 14.91 17.62 -38.71
CA LEU A 302 14.91 16.16 -38.88
C LEU A 302 16.02 15.74 -39.85
N ARG A 303 16.72 14.64 -39.54
CA ARG A 303 17.46 13.71 -40.43
C ARG A 303 18.07 12.63 -39.52
N SER A 304 18.23 11.37 -39.86
CA SER A 304 17.74 10.46 -40.91
C SER A 304 18.35 9.11 -40.54
N ILE A 305 17.57 8.04 -40.61
CA ILE A 305 18.00 6.66 -40.34
C ILE A 305 18.81 6.13 -41.53
N GLN A 306 19.96 5.49 -41.28
CA GLN A 306 20.55 4.42 -42.10
C GLN A 306 21.43 3.50 -41.20
N PRO A 307 21.29 2.16 -41.29
CA PRO A 307 22.26 1.17 -40.80
C PRO A 307 23.04 0.53 -41.99
N PRO A 308 23.87 -0.51 -41.82
CA PRO A 308 24.82 -0.87 -40.75
C PRO A 308 26.23 -1.16 -41.31
N SER A 309 27.30 -1.08 -40.50
CA SER A 309 28.53 -1.83 -40.81
C SER A 309 29.42 -2.08 -39.59
N GLU A 310 29.82 -3.34 -39.51
CA GLU A 310 31.10 -3.87 -38.99
C GLU A 310 31.31 -3.99 -37.48
N ARG A 311 31.54 -5.27 -37.11
CA ARG A 311 31.91 -5.79 -35.80
C ARG A 311 33.30 -5.29 -35.42
N GLU A 312 33.41 -4.61 -34.28
CA GLU A 312 34.67 -4.51 -33.54
C GLU A 312 34.57 -5.34 -32.26
N ASP A 313 35.51 -6.27 -32.11
CA ASP A 313 35.74 -7.04 -30.88
C ASP A 313 36.22 -6.09 -29.77
N HIS A 314 35.31 -5.69 -28.89
CA HIS A 314 35.69 -5.00 -27.65
C HIS A 314 36.03 -5.99 -26.55
N THR A 315 37.33 -6.26 -26.39
CA THR A 315 37.88 -6.73 -25.11
C THR A 315 37.89 -5.55 -24.14
N TYR A 316 36.97 -5.54 -23.18
CA TYR A 316 36.94 -4.51 -22.14
C TYR A 316 38.07 -4.72 -21.12
N ASN A 317 39.14 -3.94 -21.28
CA ASN A 317 40.11 -3.69 -20.21
C ASN A 317 39.53 -2.61 -19.28
N ILE A 318 39.01 -3.01 -18.12
CA ILE A 318 38.48 -2.07 -17.12
C ILE A 318 39.65 -1.38 -16.39
N PRO A 319 39.76 -0.03 -16.44
CA PRO A 319 40.77 0.70 -15.68
C PRO A 319 40.52 0.61 -14.16
N ARG A 320 41.59 0.38 -13.39
CA ARG A 320 41.58 0.44 -11.92
C ARG A 320 41.48 1.90 -11.43
N ALA A 321 40.30 2.48 -11.44
CA ALA A 321 39.97 3.71 -10.72
C ALA A 321 39.36 3.39 -9.34
N PRO A 322 39.51 4.24 -8.30
CA PRO A 322 38.90 4.00 -6.99
C PRO A 322 37.38 3.93 -7.16
N HIS A 323 36.82 2.78 -6.77
CA HIS A 323 35.50 2.34 -7.19
C HIS A 323 34.39 3.17 -6.53
N ASP A 324 33.63 3.89 -7.37
CA ASP A 324 32.38 4.53 -7.02
C ASP A 324 31.26 3.48 -6.95
N TYR A 325 31.26 2.71 -5.86
CA TYR A 325 30.30 1.64 -5.65
C TYR A 325 28.87 2.15 -5.51
N GLU A 326 28.69 3.39 -5.05
CA GLU A 326 27.37 4.00 -4.96
C GLU A 326 26.77 4.18 -6.35
N ASN A 327 27.55 4.67 -7.32
CA ASN A 327 27.08 4.78 -8.70
C ASN A 327 26.89 3.42 -9.37
N GLN A 328 27.77 2.43 -9.15
CA GLN A 328 27.57 1.08 -9.70
C GLN A 328 26.33 0.39 -9.13
N ILE A 329 26.08 0.53 -7.83
CA ILE A 329 24.87 0.02 -7.17
C ILE A 329 23.64 0.76 -7.68
N ARG A 330 23.72 2.08 -7.90
CA ARG A 330 22.62 2.89 -8.45
C ARG A 330 22.29 2.51 -9.89
N GLU A 331 23.29 2.30 -10.74
CA GLU A 331 23.10 1.82 -12.11
C GLU A 331 22.45 0.43 -12.14
N LEU A 332 22.87 -0.46 -11.25
CA LEU A 332 22.25 -1.78 -11.07
C LEU A 332 20.82 -1.68 -10.53
N GLN A 333 20.53 -0.75 -9.61
CA GLN A 333 19.18 -0.48 -9.15
C GLN A 333 18.27 -0.02 -10.31
N MET A 334 18.76 0.90 -11.15
CA MET A 334 18.01 1.35 -12.31
C MET A 334 17.80 0.23 -13.34
N ALA A 335 18.81 -0.59 -13.60
CA ALA A 335 18.71 -1.75 -14.50
C ALA A 335 17.73 -2.80 -13.96
N LEU A 336 17.78 -3.09 -12.66
CA LEU A 336 16.87 -4.02 -11.99
C LEU A 336 15.42 -3.50 -12.01
N GLU A 337 15.21 -2.20 -11.78
CA GLU A 337 13.91 -1.57 -11.90
C GLU A 337 13.39 -1.54 -13.34
N ALA A 338 14.25 -1.35 -14.34
CA ALA A 338 13.88 -1.39 -15.76
C ALA A 338 13.50 -2.83 -16.17
N ALA A 339 14.28 -3.83 -15.78
CA ALA A 339 14.00 -5.24 -16.01
C ALA A 339 12.72 -5.70 -15.29
N ASN A 340 12.52 -5.29 -14.03
CA ASN A 340 11.28 -5.57 -13.29
C ASN A 340 10.06 -4.88 -13.92
N ARG A 341 10.23 -3.69 -14.53
CA ARG A 341 9.17 -3.01 -15.30
C ARG A 341 8.83 -3.77 -16.58
N GLN A 342 9.83 -4.33 -17.26
CA GLN A 342 9.62 -5.17 -18.45
C GLN A 342 8.95 -6.51 -18.08
N LEU A 343 9.42 -7.19 -17.03
CA LEU A 343 8.82 -8.43 -16.52
C LEU A 343 7.41 -8.23 -15.95
N ALA A 344 7.10 -7.06 -15.38
CA ALA A 344 5.77 -6.72 -14.90
C ALA A 344 4.71 -6.62 -16.01
N LEU A 345 5.10 -6.46 -17.28
CA LEU A 345 4.18 -6.56 -18.42
C LEU A 345 3.73 -8.01 -18.70
N GLY A 346 4.43 -9.01 -18.13
CA GLY A 346 4.12 -10.45 -18.26
C GLY A 346 3.31 -11.07 -17.13
N GLY A 347 2.94 -10.32 -16.09
CA GLY A 347 2.01 -10.74 -15.04
C GLY A 347 2.49 -11.86 -14.12
N GLY A 348 2.88 -11.50 -12.89
CA GLY A 348 2.86 -12.43 -11.74
C GLY A 348 4.15 -12.48 -10.92
N GLN A 349 4.04 -12.02 -9.67
CA GLN A 349 4.98 -12.16 -8.54
C GLN A 349 6.39 -11.55 -8.69
N GLN A 350 6.76 -10.70 -7.72
CA GLN A 350 8.15 -10.49 -7.32
C GLN A 350 8.71 -11.79 -6.72
N VAL A 351 8.85 -12.83 -7.54
CA VAL A 351 9.50 -14.06 -7.13
C VAL A 351 10.95 -13.72 -6.88
N ALA A 352 11.53 -14.33 -5.85
CA ALA A 352 12.95 -14.35 -5.57
C ALA A 352 13.73 -14.96 -6.76
N TRP A 353 13.84 -14.23 -7.86
CA TRP A 353 14.41 -14.67 -9.14
C TRP A 353 15.87 -15.11 -8.99
N TYR A 354 16.58 -14.59 -7.99
CA TYR A 354 17.92 -15.04 -7.62
C TYR A 354 17.94 -16.49 -7.10
N GLU A 355 16.82 -17.05 -6.65
CA GLU A 355 16.69 -18.47 -6.25
C GLU A 355 16.66 -19.40 -7.46
N SER A 356 16.25 -18.91 -8.64
CA SER A 356 16.29 -19.69 -9.90
C SER A 356 17.65 -19.66 -10.61
N LEU A 357 18.60 -18.81 -10.18
CA LEU A 357 19.92 -18.73 -10.80
C LEU A 357 20.83 -19.88 -10.37
N ALA A 358 20.94 -20.91 -11.22
CA ALA A 358 21.79 -22.08 -11.00
C ALA A 358 23.28 -21.74 -10.80
N THR A 359 23.74 -20.60 -11.31
CA THR A 359 25.13 -20.13 -11.27
C THR A 359 25.54 -19.50 -9.95
N LEU A 360 24.58 -19.14 -9.08
CA LEU A 360 24.86 -18.54 -7.78
C LEU A 360 25.13 -19.63 -6.73
N THR A 361 26.24 -19.48 -6.00
CA THR A 361 26.50 -20.30 -4.81
C THR A 361 25.48 -20.02 -3.71
N PRO A 362 25.30 -20.91 -2.72
CA PRO A 362 24.39 -20.68 -1.61
C PRO A 362 24.63 -19.34 -0.89
N GLU A 363 25.89 -18.94 -0.74
CA GLU A 363 26.23 -17.68 -0.08
C GLU A 363 25.99 -16.46 -0.96
N GLU A 364 26.20 -16.57 -2.28
CA GLU A 364 25.83 -15.52 -3.22
C GLU A 364 24.31 -15.32 -3.29
N ARG A 365 23.52 -16.41 -3.23
CA ARG A 365 22.05 -16.34 -3.15
C ARG A 365 21.58 -15.65 -1.87
N GLU A 366 22.22 -15.92 -0.75
CA GLU A 366 21.94 -15.19 0.50
C GLU A 366 22.25 -13.70 0.35
N ILE A 367 23.40 -13.34 -0.21
CA ILE A 367 23.74 -11.93 -0.49
C ILE A 367 22.66 -11.29 -1.37
N MET A 368 22.21 -11.97 -2.43
CA MET A 368 21.17 -11.46 -3.33
C MET A 368 19.80 -11.34 -2.66
N LYS A 369 19.43 -12.29 -1.79
CA LYS A 369 18.23 -12.22 -0.95
C LYS A 369 18.28 -10.99 -0.06
N PHE A 370 19.41 -10.74 0.57
CA PHE A 370 19.60 -9.61 1.47
C PHE A 370 19.61 -8.27 0.73
N ILE A 371 20.24 -8.19 -0.45
CA ILE A 371 20.16 -7.00 -1.33
C ILE A 371 18.71 -6.74 -1.74
N ASN A 372 17.98 -7.77 -2.16
CA ASN A 372 16.57 -7.65 -2.53
C ASN A 372 15.70 -7.19 -1.34
N ILE A 373 15.96 -7.70 -0.13
CA ILE A 373 15.27 -7.26 1.09
C ILE A 373 15.61 -5.81 1.43
N GLY A 374 16.88 -5.40 1.32
CA GLY A 374 17.31 -4.01 1.53
C GLY A 374 16.62 -3.05 0.57
N LEU A 375 16.55 -3.41 -0.72
CA LEU A 375 15.86 -2.65 -1.77
C LEU A 375 14.35 -2.57 -1.54
N LEU A 376 13.71 -3.66 -1.13
CA LEU A 376 12.25 -3.72 -0.97
C LEU A 376 11.75 -3.16 0.37
N ARG A 377 12.59 -3.19 1.42
CA ARG A 377 12.19 -2.83 2.80
C ARG A 377 12.91 -1.62 3.37
N GLY A 378 13.80 -0.98 2.61
CA GLY A 378 14.52 0.23 3.05
C GLY A 378 15.45 -0.01 4.23
N VAL A 379 16.01 -1.22 4.36
CA VAL A 379 16.99 -1.54 5.40
C VAL A 379 18.35 -0.99 4.99
N GLU A 380 19.03 -0.27 5.89
CA GLU A 380 20.37 0.27 5.63
C GLU A 380 21.37 -0.85 5.32
N ILE A 381 22.07 -0.74 4.20
CA ILE A 381 23.05 -1.71 3.68
C ILE A 381 24.16 -1.99 4.71
N THR A 382 24.47 -1.04 5.58
CA THR A 382 25.47 -1.16 6.65
C THR A 382 25.07 -2.18 7.72
N GLN A 383 23.78 -2.29 8.06
CA GLN A 383 23.27 -3.27 9.02
C GLN A 383 23.33 -4.68 8.42
N LEU A 384 23.08 -4.78 7.11
CA LEU A 384 23.14 -6.00 6.32
C LEU A 384 24.57 -6.58 6.27
N ASP A 385 25.56 -5.71 6.09
CA ASP A 385 26.96 -6.08 6.06
C ASP A 385 27.45 -6.62 7.40
N ALA A 386 26.98 -6.03 8.50
CA ALA A 386 27.28 -6.51 9.84
C ALA A 386 26.70 -7.92 10.07
N GLU A 387 25.47 -8.17 9.60
CA GLU A 387 24.82 -9.47 9.73
C GLU A 387 25.52 -10.58 8.93
N LEU A 388 25.88 -10.30 7.67
CA LEU A 388 26.62 -11.25 6.83
C LEU A 388 28.02 -11.55 7.38
N LYS A 389 28.76 -10.52 7.82
CA LYS A 389 30.06 -10.71 8.49
C LYS A 389 29.92 -11.55 9.75
N ARG A 390 28.89 -11.32 10.56
CA ARG A 390 28.61 -12.11 11.77
C ARG A 390 28.28 -13.56 11.45
N LYS A 391 27.37 -13.79 10.49
CA LYS A 391 26.87 -15.12 10.14
C LYS A 391 27.94 -16.02 9.54
N TYR A 392 28.76 -15.47 8.63
CA TYR A 392 29.74 -16.24 7.89
C TYR A 392 31.19 -16.03 8.34
N ARG A 393 31.41 -15.20 9.38
CA ARG A 393 32.74 -14.82 9.90
C ARG A 393 33.68 -14.29 8.81
N TRP A 394 33.13 -13.58 7.83
CA TRP A 394 33.92 -13.01 6.73
C TRP A 394 34.66 -11.76 7.17
N THR A 395 35.86 -11.57 6.63
CA THR A 395 36.53 -10.27 6.63
C THR A 395 35.82 -9.32 5.65
N GLY A 396 36.09 -8.00 5.76
CA GLY A 396 35.58 -7.02 4.80
C GLY A 396 35.90 -7.40 3.35
N ASN A 397 37.17 -7.72 3.07
CA ASN A 397 37.63 -8.12 1.74
C ASN A 397 36.93 -9.38 1.20
N GLN A 398 36.64 -10.36 2.06
CA GLN A 398 35.94 -11.58 1.66
C GLN A 398 34.47 -11.31 1.31
N LEU A 399 33.78 -10.47 2.08
CA LEU A 399 32.43 -10.05 1.75
C LEU A 399 32.40 -9.28 0.43
N ASP A 400 33.35 -8.37 0.21
CA ASP A 400 33.42 -7.55 -1.00
C ASP A 400 33.68 -8.41 -2.24
N GLN A 401 34.58 -9.38 -2.16
CA GLN A 401 34.84 -10.31 -3.26
C GLN A 401 33.59 -11.13 -3.63
N ARG A 402 32.82 -11.58 -2.63
CA ARG A 402 31.59 -12.35 -2.84
C ARG A 402 30.45 -11.48 -3.40
N LYS A 403 30.32 -10.24 -2.93
CA LYS A 403 29.39 -9.27 -3.52
C LYS A 403 29.70 -9.03 -5.00
N ARG A 404 30.98 -8.80 -5.34
CA ARG A 404 31.40 -8.63 -6.73
C ARG A 404 31.08 -9.85 -7.58
N SER A 405 31.40 -11.06 -7.10
CA SER A 405 31.09 -12.31 -7.81
C SER A 405 29.59 -12.46 -8.07
N ALA A 406 28.73 -12.22 -7.06
CA ALA A 406 27.28 -12.28 -7.21
C ALA A 406 26.76 -11.25 -8.22
N LEU A 407 27.27 -10.02 -8.17
CA LEU A 407 26.89 -8.93 -9.09
C LEU A 407 27.35 -9.18 -10.53
N THR A 408 28.56 -9.70 -10.73
CA THR A 408 29.05 -10.05 -12.06
C THR A 408 28.20 -11.16 -12.68
N LYS A 409 27.85 -12.20 -11.92
CA LYS A 409 26.97 -13.27 -12.41
C LYS A 409 25.57 -12.77 -12.74
N LEU A 410 25.09 -11.78 -11.99
CA LEU A 410 23.82 -11.13 -12.29
C LEU A 410 23.86 -10.37 -13.62
N HIS A 411 24.92 -9.60 -13.84
CA HIS A 411 25.08 -8.83 -15.06
C HIS A 411 25.09 -9.74 -16.29
N LEU A 412 25.86 -10.84 -16.23
CA LEU A 412 25.91 -11.84 -17.30
C LEU A 412 24.53 -12.48 -17.57
N PHE A 413 23.78 -12.82 -16.51
CA PHE A 413 22.43 -13.36 -16.67
C PHE A 413 21.48 -12.39 -17.38
N TYR A 414 21.58 -11.09 -17.08
CA TYR A 414 20.76 -10.08 -17.74
C TYR A 414 21.16 -9.83 -19.18
N ASP A 415 22.46 -9.82 -19.49
CA ASP A 415 22.95 -9.69 -20.85
C ASP A 415 22.44 -10.86 -21.72
N ASP A 416 22.46 -12.09 -21.18
CA ASP A 416 21.89 -13.27 -21.84
C ASP A 416 20.37 -13.13 -22.05
N LEU A 417 19.62 -12.68 -21.03
CA LEU A 417 18.17 -12.50 -21.10
C LEU A 417 17.76 -11.43 -22.13
N ILE A 418 18.49 -10.32 -22.18
CA ILE A 418 18.25 -9.21 -23.11
C ILE A 418 18.56 -9.68 -24.54
N GLN A 419 19.64 -10.44 -24.76
CA GLN A 419 19.93 -11.02 -26.08
C GLN A 419 18.85 -12.00 -26.53
N ASP A 420 18.34 -12.86 -25.63
CA ASP A 420 17.30 -13.85 -25.92
C ASP A 420 15.94 -13.21 -26.25
N GLU A 421 15.55 -12.14 -25.54
CA GLU A 421 14.34 -11.36 -25.84
C GLU A 421 14.48 -10.58 -27.15
N TYR A 422 15.65 -9.99 -27.42
CA TYR A 422 15.93 -9.27 -28.65
C TYR A 422 15.92 -10.20 -29.87
N LEU A 423 16.45 -11.43 -29.74
CA LEU A 423 16.38 -12.47 -30.77
C LEU A 423 14.97 -13.02 -31.00
N LYS A 424 14.06 -12.93 -30.03
CA LYS A 424 12.64 -13.30 -30.19
C LYS A 424 11.81 -12.19 -30.82
N MET A 425 12.30 -10.94 -30.79
CA MET A 425 11.64 -9.79 -31.42
C MET A 425 12.04 -9.58 -32.89
N ILE A 426 13.19 -10.11 -33.32
CA ILE A 426 13.61 -10.22 -34.73
C ILE A 426 12.97 -11.46 -35.35
#